data_AF-A0A0S7XSY0-F1
#
_entry.id   AF-A0A0S7XSY0-F1
#
_cell.length_a   1.000
_cell.length_b   1.000
_cell.length_c   1.000
_cell.angle_alpha   90.00
_cell.angle_beta   90.00
_cell.angle_gamma   90.00
#
_symmetry.space_group_name_H-M   'P 1'
#
loop_
_entity.id
_entity.type
_entity.pdbx_description
1 polymer ?
#
loop_
_entity_poly.entity_id
_entity_poly.type
_entity_poly.pdbx_seq_one_letter_code
_entity_poly.pdbx_strand_id
1 'polypeptide(L)'
;MKRGTFFIVVLLLLANCTYNLRHYHKIERKDVIIVSERVGETIDAQEREHFGLFLGMDDFESARLYEVEGDGYDVEISAGHRRFVAYNRSPDALLILREYIEDFEVVKDSMPVFEKKWGIVDYDTLGQPITRREIEMNMAPKRGWRTWLVLTGATAGCVGSCLIFGAPSLQIDVPTDYDNSEDVRKGLINLGSTAAGGVSGWFIGSELDRRKALKMIKEARKPRVIEF
;
A
#
# COMPACT_ATOMS: atom_id res chain seq x y z
N MET A 1 -34.41 22.62 0.03
CA MET A 1 -32.93 22.77 0.04
C MET A 1 -32.15 21.52 0.50
N LYS A 2 -32.74 20.50 1.15
CA LYS A 2 -32.00 19.33 1.69
C LYS A 2 -31.60 18.24 0.68
N ARG A 3 -32.25 18.17 -0.50
CA ARG A 3 -31.98 17.13 -1.52
C ARG A 3 -30.75 17.41 -2.39
N GLY A 4 -30.40 18.69 -2.60
CA GLY A 4 -29.24 19.08 -3.41
C GLY A 4 -27.91 18.74 -2.74
N THR A 5 -27.82 18.96 -1.42
CA THR A 5 -26.59 18.68 -0.65
C THR A 5 -26.25 17.19 -0.61
N PHE A 6 -27.27 16.33 -0.48
CA PHE A 6 -27.08 14.87 -0.52
C PHE A 6 -26.51 14.41 -1.87
N PHE A 7 -27.06 14.92 -2.98
CA PHE A 7 -26.55 14.59 -4.31
C PHE A 7 -25.09 15.03 -4.50
N ILE A 8 -24.73 16.24 -4.06
CA ILE A 8 -23.35 16.75 -4.17
C ILE A 8 -22.38 15.88 -3.36
N VAL A 9 -22.76 15.46 -2.14
CA VAL A 9 -21.92 14.59 -1.30
C VAL A 9 -21.73 13.21 -1.93
N VAL A 10 -22.81 12.61 -2.47
CA VAL A 10 -22.73 11.31 -3.14
C VAL A 10 -21.86 11.40 -4.40
N LEU A 11 -22.00 12.48 -5.19
CA LEU A 11 -21.24 12.68 -6.42
C LEU A 11 -19.74 12.91 -6.14
N LEU A 12 -19.41 13.65 -5.07
CA LEU A 12 -18.03 13.81 -4.60
C LEU A 12 -17.44 12.50 -4.06
N LEU A 13 -18.23 11.65 -3.37
CA LEU A 13 -17.80 10.33 -2.93
C LEU A 13 -17.53 9.40 -4.12
N LEU A 14 -18.43 9.38 -5.11
CA LEU A 14 -18.26 8.58 -6.32
C LEU A 14 -17.03 9.03 -7.14
N ALA A 15 -16.82 10.34 -7.30
CA ALA A 15 -15.65 10.89 -7.99
C ALA A 15 -14.32 10.57 -7.29
N ASN A 16 -14.32 10.45 -5.96
CA ASN A 16 -13.14 10.03 -5.19
C ASN A 16 -12.87 8.52 -5.32
N CYS A 17 -13.92 7.70 -5.49
CA CYS A 17 -13.78 6.25 -5.68
C CYS A 17 -13.19 5.87 -7.04
N THR A 18 -13.41 6.66 -8.10
CA THR A 18 -12.90 6.34 -9.44
C THR A 18 -11.44 6.76 -9.68
N TYR A 19 -10.90 7.71 -8.92
CA TYR A 19 -9.61 8.34 -9.29
C TYR A 19 -8.36 7.55 -8.92
N ASN A 20 -8.48 6.46 -8.15
CA ASN A 20 -7.29 5.77 -7.61
C ASN A 20 -6.98 4.42 -8.26
N LEU A 21 -7.69 4.05 -9.33
CA LEU A 21 -7.30 2.93 -10.17
C LEU A 21 -6.33 3.45 -11.23
N ARG A 22 -5.04 3.50 -10.90
CA ARG A 22 -3.99 3.44 -11.94
C ARG A 22 -4.10 2.07 -12.60
N HIS A 23 -5.05 1.96 -13.52
CA HIS A 23 -5.31 0.74 -14.27
C HIS A 23 -4.00 0.28 -14.91
N TYR A 24 -3.78 -1.04 -14.89
CA TYR A 24 -2.76 -1.71 -15.70
C TYR A 24 -3.21 -1.64 -17.17
N HIS A 25 -3.28 -0.43 -17.71
CA HIS A 25 -3.40 -0.20 -19.14
C HIS A 25 -2.13 -0.71 -19.81
N LYS A 26 -2.31 -1.18 -21.06
CA LYS A 26 -1.31 -1.73 -21.97
C LYS A 26 0.03 -1.01 -21.76
N ILE A 27 0.96 -1.69 -21.11
CA ILE A 27 2.28 -1.15 -20.82
C ILE A 27 3.08 -1.25 -22.13
N GLU A 28 3.55 -0.12 -22.64
CA GLU A 28 4.44 -0.10 -23.79
C GLU A 28 5.85 -0.47 -23.31
N ARG A 29 6.35 -1.62 -23.82
CA ARG A 29 7.73 -2.05 -23.62
C ARG A 29 8.63 -1.17 -24.48
N LYS A 30 9.73 -0.69 -23.90
CA LYS A 30 10.76 0.04 -24.64
C LYS A 30 11.85 -0.93 -25.11
N ASP A 31 12.92 -1.05 -24.34
CA ASP A 31 14.11 -1.79 -24.69
C ASP A 31 14.36 -2.95 -23.72
N VAL A 32 15.12 -3.96 -24.16
CA VAL A 32 15.61 -5.04 -23.30
C VAL A 32 16.63 -4.45 -22.33
N ILE A 33 16.48 -4.75 -21.05
CA ILE A 33 17.40 -4.28 -20.01
C ILE A 33 18.42 -5.38 -19.71
N ILE A 34 19.70 -5.02 -19.74
CA ILE A 34 20.78 -5.81 -19.16
C ILE A 34 20.86 -5.44 -17.68
N VAL A 35 20.40 -6.34 -16.81
CA VAL A 35 20.34 -6.09 -15.36
C VAL A 35 21.75 -6.08 -14.76
N SER A 36 22.58 -7.02 -15.19
CA SER A 36 23.96 -7.22 -14.75
C SER A 36 24.74 -7.88 -15.90
N GLU A 37 26.02 -7.57 -16.01
CA GLU A 37 26.90 -8.25 -16.97
C GLU A 37 27.04 -9.76 -16.69
N ARG A 38 26.74 -10.20 -15.46
CA ARG A 38 26.78 -11.60 -15.05
C ARG A 38 25.70 -12.48 -15.70
N VAL A 39 24.57 -11.89 -16.10
CA VAL A 39 23.41 -12.59 -16.70
C VAL A 39 23.10 -12.14 -18.13
N GLY A 40 23.70 -11.04 -18.59
CA GLY A 40 23.46 -10.50 -19.92
C GLY A 40 22.01 -10.07 -20.18
N GLU A 41 21.52 -10.29 -21.40
CA GLU A 41 20.18 -9.87 -21.86
C GLU A 41 19.07 -10.88 -21.54
N THR A 42 19.41 -12.15 -21.33
CA THR A 42 18.45 -13.24 -21.12
C THR A 42 18.96 -14.11 -19.99
N ILE A 43 18.15 -14.23 -18.94
CA ILE A 43 18.43 -15.12 -17.81
C ILE A 43 18.05 -16.53 -18.23
N ASP A 44 19.01 -17.44 -18.31
CA ASP A 44 18.76 -18.84 -18.64
C ASP A 44 18.42 -19.69 -17.40
N ALA A 45 18.11 -20.98 -17.62
CA ALA A 45 17.75 -21.90 -16.54
C ALA A 45 18.90 -22.12 -15.52
N GLN A 46 20.16 -22.13 -15.96
CA GLN A 46 21.31 -22.33 -15.08
C GLN A 46 21.54 -21.10 -14.21
N GLU A 47 21.45 -19.90 -14.80
CA GLU A 47 21.55 -18.64 -14.08
C GLU A 47 20.40 -18.47 -13.09
N ARG A 48 19.17 -18.83 -13.51
CA ARG A 48 18.02 -18.84 -12.62
C ARG A 48 18.29 -19.71 -11.39
N GLU A 49 18.76 -20.94 -11.58
CA GLU A 49 19.07 -21.86 -10.48
C GLU A 49 20.18 -21.29 -9.59
N HIS A 50 21.25 -20.77 -10.20
CA HIS A 50 22.39 -20.20 -9.50
C HIS A 50 21.99 -19.04 -8.59
N PHE A 51 21.22 -18.09 -9.11
CA PHE A 51 20.79 -16.87 -8.41
C PHE A 51 19.48 -17.06 -7.62
N GLY A 52 18.80 -18.19 -7.74
CA GLY A 52 17.51 -18.44 -7.07
C GLY A 52 16.38 -17.52 -7.54
N LEU A 53 16.35 -17.19 -8.84
CA LEU A 53 15.35 -16.29 -9.42
C LEU A 53 14.07 -17.05 -9.84
N PHE A 54 12.96 -16.33 -10.01
CA PHE A 54 11.69 -16.83 -10.55
C PHE A 54 11.19 -18.11 -9.85
N LEU A 55 11.03 -18.01 -8.53
CA LEU A 55 10.59 -19.13 -7.69
C LEU A 55 9.21 -19.66 -8.11
N GLY A 56 8.97 -20.96 -7.92
CA GLY A 56 7.67 -21.59 -8.15
C GLY A 56 7.31 -21.87 -9.61
N MET A 57 8.26 -21.77 -10.54
CA MET A 57 8.11 -22.22 -11.92
C MET A 57 8.95 -23.49 -12.15
N ASP A 58 8.35 -24.64 -12.38
CA ASP A 58 9.13 -25.88 -12.53
C ASP A 58 9.75 -26.01 -13.95
N ASP A 59 9.02 -25.60 -14.99
CA ASP A 59 9.41 -25.78 -16.40
C ASP A 59 10.14 -24.57 -17.01
N PHE A 60 10.89 -23.80 -16.24
CA PHE A 60 11.51 -22.56 -16.74
C PHE A 60 12.63 -22.79 -17.75
N GLU A 61 12.63 -21.98 -18.80
CA GLU A 61 13.64 -22.01 -19.86
C GLU A 61 14.45 -20.72 -19.88
N SER A 62 13.78 -19.57 -19.90
CA SER A 62 14.45 -18.27 -19.96
C SER A 62 13.57 -17.11 -19.48
N ALA A 63 14.20 -16.00 -19.12
CA ALA A 63 13.52 -14.74 -18.86
C ALA A 63 14.24 -13.54 -19.48
N ARG A 64 13.46 -12.56 -19.96
CA ARG A 64 13.95 -11.28 -20.47
C ARG A 64 13.26 -10.13 -19.77
N LEU A 65 14.05 -9.13 -19.38
CA LEU A 65 13.55 -7.93 -18.71
C LEU A 65 13.46 -6.77 -19.71
N TYR A 66 12.39 -6.01 -19.61
CA TYR A 66 12.11 -4.88 -20.48
C TYR A 66 11.85 -3.62 -19.65
N GLU A 67 12.32 -2.48 -20.15
CA GLU A 67 12.00 -1.19 -19.57
C GLU A 67 10.54 -0.82 -19.84
N VAL A 68 9.91 -0.24 -18.81
CA VAL A 68 8.51 0.16 -18.81
C VAL A 68 8.42 1.67 -18.57
N GLU A 69 7.54 2.33 -19.31
CA GLU A 69 7.22 3.73 -19.04
C GLU A 69 6.56 3.90 -17.66
N GLY A 70 7.14 4.76 -16.81
CA GLY A 70 6.58 5.08 -15.49
C GLY A 70 7.16 4.28 -14.31
N ASP A 71 8.41 3.80 -14.45
CA ASP A 71 9.24 3.09 -13.47
C ASP A 71 9.04 1.57 -13.38
N GLY A 72 10.13 0.88 -13.00
CA GLY A 72 10.17 -0.56 -12.80
C GLY A 72 10.59 -1.33 -14.06
N TYR A 73 10.12 -2.57 -14.19
CA TYR A 73 10.39 -3.43 -15.35
C TYR A 73 9.25 -4.41 -15.62
N ASP A 74 9.16 -4.87 -16.86
CA ASP A 74 8.37 -6.02 -17.28
C ASP A 74 9.30 -7.23 -17.44
N VAL A 75 8.87 -8.41 -17.04
CA VAL A 75 9.61 -9.65 -17.29
C VAL A 75 8.77 -10.61 -18.11
N GLU A 76 9.31 -11.01 -19.24
CA GLU A 76 8.79 -12.11 -20.07
C GLU A 76 9.53 -13.39 -19.70
N ILE A 77 8.77 -14.42 -19.35
CA ILE A 77 9.31 -15.70 -18.88
C ILE A 77 8.80 -16.80 -19.81
N SER A 78 9.71 -17.54 -20.43
CA SER A 78 9.41 -18.75 -21.18
C SER A 78 9.53 -19.95 -20.23
N ALA A 79 8.46 -20.73 -20.11
CA ALA A 79 8.44 -21.95 -19.32
C ALA A 79 7.64 -23.06 -20.03
N GLY A 80 8.38 -24.07 -20.52
CA GLY A 80 7.87 -25.10 -21.42
C GLY A 80 7.21 -24.48 -22.65
N HIS A 81 5.97 -24.87 -22.94
CA HIS A 81 5.21 -24.33 -24.07
C HIS A 81 4.51 -22.99 -23.78
N ARG A 82 4.67 -22.41 -22.59
CA ARG A 82 3.93 -21.21 -22.19
C ARG A 82 4.87 -20.02 -22.05
N ARG A 83 4.33 -18.85 -22.37
CA ARG A 83 4.96 -17.57 -22.05
C ARG A 83 4.16 -16.84 -20.99
N PHE A 84 4.86 -16.38 -19.97
CA PHE A 84 4.33 -15.61 -18.87
C PHE A 84 4.88 -14.19 -18.91
N VAL A 85 4.07 -13.24 -18.42
CA VAL A 85 4.48 -11.86 -18.23
C VAL A 85 4.16 -11.43 -16.82
N ALA A 86 5.11 -10.80 -16.15
CA ALA A 86 4.94 -10.24 -14.82
C ALA A 86 5.55 -8.84 -14.75
N TYR A 87 4.86 -7.93 -14.06
CA TYR A 87 5.24 -6.52 -14.02
C TYR A 87 5.65 -6.12 -12.62
N ASN A 88 6.82 -5.51 -12.48
CA ASN A 88 7.26 -4.90 -11.23
C ASN A 88 7.32 -3.38 -11.41
N ARG A 89 6.41 -2.64 -10.75
CA ARG A 89 6.31 -1.18 -10.84
C ARG A 89 7.03 -0.45 -9.70
N SER A 90 7.83 -1.16 -8.90
CA SER A 90 8.60 -0.50 -7.85
C SER A 90 9.74 0.28 -8.50
N PRO A 91 9.92 1.58 -8.16
CA PRO A 91 10.98 2.41 -8.74
C PRO A 91 12.37 1.90 -8.39
N ASP A 92 12.50 1.16 -7.29
CA ASP A 92 13.76 0.59 -6.82
C ASP A 92 13.98 -0.85 -7.32
N ALA A 93 13.01 -1.45 -8.03
CA ALA A 93 13.03 -2.87 -8.37
C ALA A 93 14.26 -3.29 -9.17
N LEU A 94 14.62 -2.51 -10.19
CA LEU A 94 15.76 -2.81 -11.05
C LEU A 94 17.08 -2.68 -10.28
N LEU A 95 17.20 -1.67 -9.42
CA LEU A 95 18.38 -1.45 -8.59
C LEU A 95 18.58 -2.59 -7.58
N ILE A 96 17.49 -3.02 -6.93
CA ILE A 96 17.52 -4.15 -5.99
C ILE A 96 17.94 -5.43 -6.71
N LEU A 97 17.34 -5.71 -7.88
CA LEU A 97 17.67 -6.92 -8.65
C LEU A 97 19.12 -6.90 -9.13
N ARG A 98 19.61 -5.76 -9.62
CA ARG A 98 21.00 -5.59 -10.02
C ARG A 98 21.96 -5.86 -8.87
N GLU A 99 21.77 -5.20 -7.73
CA GLU A 99 22.62 -5.40 -6.57
C GLU A 99 22.58 -6.86 -6.07
N TYR A 100 21.39 -7.47 -6.07
CA TYR A 100 21.24 -8.88 -5.71
C TYR A 100 22.05 -9.81 -6.61
N ILE A 101 22.09 -9.57 -7.92
CA ILE A 101 22.85 -10.41 -8.87
C ILE A 101 24.35 -10.13 -8.79
N GLU A 102 24.75 -8.85 -8.73
CA GLU A 102 26.16 -8.45 -8.68
C GLU A 102 26.83 -8.98 -7.41
N ASP A 103 26.19 -8.79 -6.26
CA ASP A 103 26.71 -9.15 -4.94
C ASP A 103 26.06 -10.44 -4.38
N PHE A 104 25.62 -11.34 -5.26
CA PHE A 104 24.80 -12.51 -4.88
C PHE A 104 25.37 -13.32 -3.73
N GLU A 105 26.67 -13.62 -3.77
CA GLU A 105 27.35 -14.41 -2.75
C GLU A 105 27.31 -13.71 -1.38
N VAL A 106 27.53 -12.39 -1.36
CA VAL A 106 27.48 -11.59 -0.13
C VAL A 106 26.04 -11.47 0.38
N VAL A 107 25.09 -11.24 -0.52
CA VAL A 107 23.67 -11.09 -0.19
C VAL A 107 23.10 -12.41 0.35
N LYS A 108 23.46 -13.54 -0.25
CA LYS A 108 23.04 -14.87 0.21
C LYS A 108 23.49 -15.14 1.64
N ASP A 109 24.73 -14.80 1.97
CA ASP A 109 25.28 -14.99 3.33
C ASP A 109 24.73 -13.98 4.35
N SER A 110 24.17 -12.86 3.88
CA SER A 110 23.73 -11.75 4.72
C SER A 110 22.34 -11.20 4.36
N MET A 111 21.41 -12.09 3.98
CA MET A 111 20.06 -11.71 3.52
C MET A 111 19.35 -10.71 4.44
N PRO A 112 19.38 -10.84 5.79
CA PRO A 112 18.72 -9.88 6.68
C PRO A 112 19.27 -8.45 6.57
N VAL A 113 20.56 -8.31 6.23
CA VAL A 113 21.21 -7.00 6.04
C VAL A 113 20.73 -6.38 4.74
N PHE A 114 20.68 -7.18 3.67
CA PHE A 114 20.17 -6.77 2.36
C PHE A 114 18.69 -6.35 2.43
N GLU A 115 17.84 -7.18 3.06
CA GLU A 115 16.43 -6.89 3.29
C GLU A 115 16.24 -5.60 4.08
N LYS A 116 17.03 -5.40 5.14
CA LYS A 116 16.98 -4.18 5.95
C LYS A 116 17.42 -2.94 5.16
N LYS A 117 18.48 -3.04 4.35
CA LYS A 117 19.01 -1.95 3.50
C LYS A 117 17.94 -1.46 2.54
N TRP A 118 17.29 -2.39 1.84
CA TRP A 118 16.28 -2.07 0.82
C TRP A 118 14.87 -1.91 1.39
N GLY A 119 14.69 -2.12 2.70
CA GLY A 119 13.39 -2.06 3.35
C GLY A 119 12.41 -3.08 2.79
N ILE A 120 12.91 -4.27 2.43
CA ILE A 120 12.09 -5.40 1.96
C ILE A 120 11.23 -5.87 3.13
N VAL A 121 9.94 -6.07 2.87
CA VAL A 121 8.99 -6.50 3.89
C VAL A 121 8.30 -7.81 3.55
N ASP A 122 8.32 -8.21 2.28
CA ASP A 122 7.72 -9.43 1.77
C ASP A 122 8.27 -9.73 0.36
N TYR A 123 7.92 -10.88 -0.18
CA TYR A 123 8.23 -11.33 -1.53
C TYR A 123 6.96 -11.72 -2.29
N ASP A 124 6.93 -11.52 -3.60
CA ASP A 124 5.83 -11.99 -4.44
C ASP A 124 5.98 -13.47 -4.85
N THR A 125 5.08 -13.93 -5.72
CA THR A 125 5.04 -15.34 -6.16
C THR A 125 6.27 -15.78 -6.95
N LEU A 126 6.98 -14.84 -7.58
CA LEU A 126 8.22 -15.12 -8.33
C LEU A 126 9.47 -14.95 -7.45
N GLY A 127 9.29 -14.63 -6.17
CA GLY A 127 10.39 -14.31 -5.26
C GLY A 127 10.96 -12.91 -5.44
N GLN A 128 10.26 -11.99 -6.14
CA GLN A 128 10.75 -10.62 -6.25
C GLN A 128 10.41 -9.82 -4.98
N PRO A 129 11.32 -8.95 -4.53
CA PRO A 129 11.13 -8.22 -3.28
C PRO A 129 10.02 -7.16 -3.39
N ILE A 130 9.29 -7.00 -2.30
CA ILE A 130 8.29 -5.95 -2.09
C ILE A 130 8.82 -5.02 -0.99
N THR A 131 9.02 -3.74 -1.33
CA THR A 131 9.62 -2.78 -0.41
C THR A 131 8.56 -2.01 0.39
N ARG A 132 8.95 -1.48 1.55
CA ARG A 132 8.10 -0.58 2.33
C ARG A 132 7.67 0.65 1.51
N ARG A 133 8.58 1.21 0.72
CA ARG A 133 8.30 2.39 -0.12
C ARG A 133 7.22 2.10 -1.16
N GLU A 134 7.27 0.93 -1.81
CA GLU A 134 6.25 0.53 -2.76
C GLU A 134 4.87 0.38 -2.09
N ILE A 135 4.81 -0.20 -0.89
CA ILE A 135 3.57 -0.28 -0.13
C ILE A 135 3.05 1.12 0.17
N GLU A 136 3.89 2.03 0.66
CA GLU A 136 3.50 3.41 0.97
C GLU A 136 2.99 4.18 -0.25
N MET A 137 3.55 3.92 -1.43
CA MET A 137 3.08 4.50 -2.70
C MET A 137 1.72 3.93 -3.15
N ASN A 138 1.40 2.70 -2.77
CA ASN A 138 0.12 2.03 -3.08
C ASN A 138 -0.93 2.16 -1.96
N MET A 139 -0.57 2.71 -0.80
CA MET A 139 -1.54 3.07 0.22
C MET A 139 -2.39 4.25 -0.27
N ALA A 140 -3.70 4.22 0.04
CA ALA A 140 -4.59 5.31 -0.32
C ALA A 140 -4.06 6.64 0.23
N PRO A 141 -4.16 7.77 -0.52
CA PRO A 141 -3.60 9.03 -0.10
C PRO A 141 -4.17 9.43 1.27
N LYS A 142 -3.30 9.49 2.28
CA LYS A 142 -3.61 9.93 3.67
C LYS A 142 -4.27 11.32 3.73
N ARG A 143 -4.27 12.07 2.62
CA ARG A 143 -4.84 13.43 2.49
C ARG A 143 -6.37 13.47 2.63
N GLY A 144 -7.11 12.43 2.24
CA GLY A 144 -8.56 12.41 2.38
C GLY A 144 -9.03 12.21 3.83
N TRP A 145 -8.34 11.35 4.59
CA TRP A 145 -8.75 11.01 5.95
C TRP A 145 -8.47 12.15 6.93
N ARG A 146 -7.39 12.94 6.84
CA ARG A 146 -7.22 14.11 7.74
C ARG A 146 -8.39 15.09 7.63
N THR A 147 -8.86 15.37 6.42
CA THR A 147 -10.06 16.17 6.17
C THR A 147 -11.30 15.44 6.71
N TRP A 148 -11.37 14.11 6.55
CA TRP A 148 -12.48 13.30 7.05
C TRP A 148 -12.49 13.12 8.56
N LEU A 149 -11.36 13.09 9.28
CA LEU A 149 -11.21 12.99 10.75
C LEU A 149 -11.43 14.34 11.40
N VAL A 150 -11.04 15.43 10.73
CA VAL A 150 -11.44 16.79 11.12
C VAL A 150 -12.94 16.97 10.90
N LEU A 151 -13.49 16.51 9.77
CA LEU A 151 -14.93 16.59 9.49
C LEU A 151 -15.74 15.65 10.37
N THR A 152 -15.33 14.40 10.58
CA THR A 152 -16.04 13.43 11.43
C THR A 152 -15.77 13.61 12.90
N GLY A 153 -14.59 14.07 13.30
CA GLY A 153 -14.32 14.54 14.66
C GLY A 153 -15.14 15.79 14.99
N ALA A 154 -15.29 16.72 14.03
CA ALA A 154 -16.20 17.86 14.18
C ALA A 154 -17.67 17.43 14.19
N THR A 155 -18.10 16.49 13.33
CA THR A 155 -19.51 16.04 13.32
C THR A 155 -19.85 15.09 14.45
N ALA A 156 -18.95 14.19 14.88
CA ALA A 156 -19.16 13.33 16.05
C ALA A 156 -19.01 14.12 17.35
N GLY A 157 -18.13 15.13 17.39
CA GLY A 157 -18.08 16.12 18.45
C GLY A 157 -19.36 16.94 18.53
N CYS A 158 -19.92 17.39 17.40
CA CYS A 158 -21.19 18.12 17.35
C CYS A 158 -22.43 17.22 17.59
N VAL A 159 -22.43 15.96 17.15
CA VAL A 159 -23.56 15.04 17.35
C VAL A 159 -23.51 14.44 18.76
N GLY A 160 -22.32 14.15 19.28
CA GLY A 160 -22.11 13.73 20.67
C GLY A 160 -22.40 14.86 21.66
N SER A 161 -22.01 16.10 21.36
CA SER A 161 -22.41 17.25 22.19
C SER A 161 -23.91 17.55 22.08
N CYS A 162 -24.54 17.40 20.92
CA CYS A 162 -25.99 17.52 20.80
C CYS A 162 -26.77 16.38 21.47
N LEU A 163 -26.22 15.17 21.60
CA LEU A 163 -26.88 14.06 22.30
C LEU A 163 -26.63 14.06 23.81
N ILE A 164 -25.50 14.58 24.28
CA ILE A 164 -25.17 14.68 25.71
C ILE A 164 -25.73 15.99 26.32
N PHE A 165 -25.80 17.10 25.57
CA PHE A 165 -26.42 18.36 26.03
C PHE A 165 -27.87 18.58 25.54
N GLY A 166 -28.34 17.82 24.55
CA GLY A 166 -29.73 17.94 24.05
C GLY A 166 -30.74 17.06 24.80
N ALA A 167 -30.32 16.27 25.78
CA ALA A 167 -31.18 15.32 26.49
C ALA A 167 -31.22 15.49 28.02
N PRO A 168 -30.78 16.64 28.59
CA PRO A 168 -31.64 17.32 29.56
C PRO A 168 -31.46 18.84 29.54
N SER A 169 -32.05 19.53 28.55
CA SER A 169 -32.33 20.98 28.66
C SER A 169 -33.82 21.30 28.70
N LEU A 170 -34.68 20.27 28.86
CA LEU A 170 -35.96 20.47 29.53
C LEU A 170 -35.74 20.25 31.03
N GLN A 171 -35.73 21.38 31.76
CA GLN A 171 -35.85 21.50 33.22
C GLN A 171 -34.59 21.19 34.06
N ILE A 172 -33.66 22.13 34.13
CA ILE A 172 -32.85 22.31 35.34
C ILE A 172 -32.74 23.81 35.60
N ASP A 173 -33.52 24.29 36.58
CA ASP A 173 -33.21 25.54 37.28
C ASP A 173 -31.84 25.35 37.94
N VAL A 174 -30.85 26.16 37.56
CA VAL A 174 -29.50 26.12 38.15
C VAL A 174 -29.42 27.20 39.23
N PRO A 175 -29.33 26.84 40.52
CA PRO A 175 -28.93 27.79 41.55
C PRO A 175 -27.44 28.10 41.39
N THR A 176 -27.13 29.39 41.46
CA THR A 176 -25.78 29.97 41.52
C THR A 176 -25.08 29.58 42.82
N ASP A 177 -24.36 28.46 42.81
CA ASP A 177 -23.16 28.25 43.63
C ASP A 177 -22.36 27.09 43.01
N TYR A 178 -21.23 27.39 42.39
CA TYR A 178 -20.48 26.44 41.56
C TYR A 178 -19.04 26.26 42.07
N ASP A 179 -18.80 25.15 42.77
CA ASP A 179 -17.47 24.64 43.13
C ASP A 179 -16.88 23.88 41.92
N ASN A 180 -15.99 24.56 41.19
CA ASN A 180 -15.57 24.27 39.81
C ASN A 180 -14.63 23.05 39.62
N SER A 181 -14.45 22.16 40.58
CA SER A 181 -13.42 21.10 40.47
C SER A 181 -13.89 19.80 39.82
N GLU A 182 -15.16 19.43 39.99
CA GLU A 182 -15.65 18.11 39.55
C GLU A 182 -16.03 18.05 38.06
N ASP A 183 -16.59 19.14 37.53
CA ASP A 183 -17.01 19.23 36.12
C ASP A 183 -15.82 19.42 35.16
N VAL A 184 -14.77 20.11 35.60
CA VAL A 184 -13.49 20.18 34.89
C VAL A 184 -12.86 18.79 34.80
N ARG A 185 -12.96 17.98 35.86
CA ARG A 185 -12.44 16.61 35.90
C ARG A 185 -13.22 15.66 34.98
N LYS A 186 -14.55 15.76 34.92
CA LYS A 186 -15.40 14.98 33.99
C LYS A 186 -15.14 15.37 32.53
N GLY A 187 -14.90 16.66 32.24
CA GLY A 187 -14.50 17.14 30.91
C GLY A 187 -13.13 16.60 30.46
N LEU A 188 -12.14 16.56 31.36
CA LEU A 188 -10.80 16.02 31.09
C LEU A 188 -10.79 14.51 30.83
N ILE A 189 -11.61 13.73 31.55
CA ILE A 189 -11.72 12.27 31.35
C ILE A 189 -12.32 11.95 29.97
N ASN A 190 -13.32 12.72 29.52
CA ASN A 190 -13.93 12.56 28.19
C ASN A 190 -12.99 12.98 27.04
N LEU A 191 -12.13 13.99 27.25
CA LEU A 191 -11.08 14.35 26.29
C LEU A 191 -10.02 13.24 26.17
N GLY A 192 -9.64 12.62 27.29
CA GLY A 192 -8.67 11.53 27.33
C GLY A 192 -9.14 10.26 26.60
N SER A 193 -10.40 9.85 26.76
CA SER A 193 -10.96 8.68 26.08
C SER A 193 -11.07 8.87 24.56
N THR A 194 -11.41 10.08 24.12
CA THR A 194 -11.53 10.43 22.70
C THR A 194 -10.16 10.45 22.00
N ALA A 195 -9.12 10.94 22.70
CA ALA A 195 -7.74 10.92 22.20
C ALA A 195 -7.18 9.49 22.11
N ALA A 196 -7.44 8.64 23.12
CA ALA A 196 -6.99 7.24 23.13
C ALA A 196 -7.67 6.40 22.02
N GLY A 197 -8.96 6.65 21.74
CA GLY A 197 -9.68 6.05 20.61
C GLY A 197 -9.13 6.49 19.24
N GLY A 198 -8.71 7.75 19.12
CA GLY A 198 -8.11 8.28 17.89
C GLY A 198 -6.75 7.64 17.55
N VAL A 199 -5.89 7.43 18.56
CA VAL A 199 -4.56 6.83 18.37
C VAL A 199 -4.67 5.34 18.03
N SER A 200 -5.47 4.57 18.78
CA SER A 200 -5.67 3.14 18.51
C SER A 200 -6.33 2.90 17.14
N GLY A 201 -7.33 3.71 16.77
CA GLY A 201 -7.94 3.67 15.44
C GLY A 201 -6.95 3.96 14.30
N TRP A 202 -5.98 4.85 14.50
CA TRP A 202 -4.94 5.15 13.51
C TRP A 202 -4.00 3.97 13.27
N PHE A 203 -3.55 3.31 14.34
CA PHE A 203 -2.68 2.14 14.22
C PHE A 203 -3.40 0.99 13.51
N ILE A 204 -4.66 0.71 13.87
CA ILE A 204 -5.45 -0.36 13.25
C ILE A 204 -5.74 -0.04 11.78
N GLY A 205 -6.15 1.20 11.46
CA GLY A 205 -6.44 1.61 10.09
C GLY A 205 -5.21 1.54 9.18
N SER A 206 -4.06 2.01 9.66
CA SER A 206 -2.82 1.99 8.87
C SER A 206 -2.30 0.58 8.60
N GLU A 207 -2.45 -0.33 9.56
CA GLU A 207 -2.09 -1.74 9.38
C GLU A 207 -3.04 -2.45 8.39
N LEU A 208 -4.35 -2.17 8.45
CA LEU A 208 -5.31 -2.70 7.47
C LEU A 208 -5.01 -2.19 6.05
N ASP A 209 -4.70 -0.91 5.89
CA ASP A 209 -4.32 -0.32 4.62
C ASP A 209 -3.02 -0.93 4.08
N ARG A 210 -2.03 -1.17 4.96
CA ARG A 210 -0.77 -1.82 4.61
C ARG A 210 -1.00 -3.23 4.07
N ARG A 211 -1.81 -4.03 4.77
CA ARG A 211 -2.17 -5.41 4.33
C ARG A 211 -2.92 -5.39 3.01
N LYS A 212 -3.82 -4.43 2.82
CA LYS A 212 -4.58 -4.28 1.58
C LYS A 212 -3.66 -3.90 0.42
N ALA A 213 -2.75 -2.96 0.61
CA ALA A 213 -1.75 -2.55 -0.38
C ALA A 213 -0.82 -3.71 -0.74
N LEU A 214 -0.31 -4.44 0.27
CA LEU A 214 0.50 -5.64 0.05
C LEU A 214 -0.23 -6.70 -0.78
N LYS A 215 -1.50 -6.97 -0.46
CA LYS A 215 -2.33 -7.91 -1.23
C LYS A 215 -2.54 -7.42 -2.68
N MET A 216 -2.78 -6.12 -2.89
CA MET A 216 -2.92 -5.55 -4.22
C MET A 216 -1.63 -5.68 -5.03
N ILE A 217 -0.46 -5.39 -4.43
CA ILE A 217 0.85 -5.54 -5.09
C ILE A 217 1.04 -7.00 -5.50
N LYS A 218 0.86 -7.96 -4.57
CA LYS A 218 1.00 -9.39 -4.86
C LYS A 218 0.07 -9.84 -5.98
N GLU A 219 -1.19 -9.41 -5.96
CA GLU A 219 -2.15 -9.75 -7.01
C GLU A 219 -1.74 -9.19 -8.36
N ALA A 220 -1.25 -7.96 -8.38
CA ALA A 220 -0.92 -7.28 -9.61
C ALA A 220 0.36 -7.80 -10.27
N ARG A 221 1.31 -8.32 -9.47
CA ARG A 221 2.55 -8.94 -9.93
C ARG A 221 2.42 -10.42 -10.32
N LYS A 222 1.24 -11.03 -10.16
CA LYS A 222 1.06 -12.43 -10.56
C LYS A 222 1.39 -12.60 -12.05
N PRO A 223 2.20 -13.62 -12.40
CA PRO A 223 2.52 -13.90 -13.79
C PRO A 223 1.25 -14.26 -14.57
N ARG A 224 1.11 -13.70 -15.77
CA ARG A 224 -0.04 -13.89 -16.66
C ARG A 224 0.40 -14.59 -17.92
N VAL A 225 -0.35 -15.59 -18.36
CA VAL A 225 -0.09 -16.30 -19.62
C VAL A 225 -0.43 -15.39 -20.80
N ILE A 226 0.51 -15.24 -21.75
CA ILE A 226 0.31 -14.46 -22.97
C ILE A 226 0.20 -15.33 -24.24
N GLU A 227 0.90 -16.47 -24.28
CA GLU A 227 0.93 -17.38 -25.43
C GLU A 227 1.03 -18.85 -24.95
N PHE A 228 0.47 -19.76 -25.75
CA PHE A 228 0.40 -21.23 -25.54
C PHE A 228 1.10 -21.97 -26.67
#